data_AF-A0A455U5Y0-F1
#
_entry.id   AF-A0A455U5Y0-F1
#
_cell.length_a   1.000
_cell.length_b   1.000
_cell.length_c   1.000
_cell.angle_alpha   90.00
_cell.angle_beta   90.00
_cell.angle_gamma   90.00
#
_symmetry.space_group_name_H-M   'P 1'
#
loop_
_entity.id
_entity.type
_entity.pdbx_description
1 polymer ?
#
loop_
_entity_poly.entity_id
_entity_poly.type
_entity_poly.pdbx_seq_one_letter_code
_entity_poly.pdbx_strand_id
1 'polypeptide(L)' 'MKFNDKIEFMGKDFLLENEAARRLYHEHASIMPICDYHSHLDPGEIANNTQFDNLTQLWLKGITINGVQCAAQASLNSV' A
#
# COMPACT_ATOMS: atom_id res chain seq x y z
N MET A 1 8.87 14.72 -16.84
CA MET A 1 9.64 14.68 -15.59
C MET A 1 10.99 14.07 -15.92
N LYS A 2 12.10 14.79 -15.74
CA LYS A 2 13.45 14.27 -16.00
C LYS A 2 14.02 13.84 -14.66
N PHE A 3 14.04 12.53 -14.38
CA PHE A 3 14.72 12.03 -13.20
C PHE A 3 16.22 12.31 -13.34
N ASN A 4 16.83 12.87 -12.31
CA ASN A 4 18.27 13.09 -12.29
C ASN A 4 18.95 11.72 -12.21
N ASP A 5 19.90 11.43 -13.11
CA ASP A 5 20.61 10.13 -13.19
C ASP A 5 21.40 9.79 -11.89
N LYS A 6 21.46 10.73 -10.95
CA LYS A 6 22.06 10.57 -9.63
C LYS A 6 21.14 9.93 -8.58
N ILE A 7 19.83 9.82 -8.85
CA ILE A 7 18.87 9.23 -7.91
C ILE A 7 18.78 7.73 -8.22
N GLU A 8 19.14 6.91 -7.23
CA GLU A 8 18.97 5.45 -7.32
C GLU A 8 17.49 5.09 -7.47
N PHE A 9 17.20 4.10 -8.32
CA PHE A 9 15.83 3.60 -8.53
C PHE A 9 15.23 3.13 -7.20
N MET A 10 14.11 3.75 -6.79
CA MET A 10 13.47 3.52 -5.48
C MET A 10 14.42 3.66 -4.27
N GLY A 11 15.49 4.45 -4.41
CA GLY A 11 16.43 4.74 -3.33
C GLY A 11 15.85 5.71 -2.28
N LYS A 12 16.67 6.08 -1.30
CA LYS A 12 16.25 6.96 -0.18
C LYS A 12 15.73 8.33 -0.63
N ASP A 13 16.24 8.85 -1.73
CA ASP A 13 15.84 10.15 -2.30
C ASP A 13 14.84 10.02 -3.45
N PHE A 14 14.11 8.90 -3.52
CA PHE A 14 13.11 8.69 -4.56
C PHE A 14 12.07 9.83 -4.53
N LEU A 15 11.91 10.52 -5.68
CA LEU A 15 11.09 11.73 -5.87
C LEU A 15 11.59 13.01 -5.17
N LEU A 16 12.76 12.99 -4.51
CA LEU A 16 13.31 14.14 -3.78
C LEU A 16 14.42 14.83 -4.60
N GLU A 17 14.03 15.68 -5.56
CA GLU A 17 14.96 16.25 -6.54
C GLU A 17 15.88 17.38 -6.02
N ASN A 18 15.66 17.91 -4.81
CA ASN A 18 16.44 19.02 -4.26
C ASN A 18 16.69 18.90 -2.75
N GLU A 19 17.63 19.70 -2.22
CA GLU A 19 18.00 19.67 -0.80
C GLU A 19 16.84 20.02 0.15
N ALA A 20 15.97 20.97 -0.23
CA ALA A 20 14.83 21.33 0.59
C ALA A 20 13.83 20.16 0.72
N ALA A 21 13.54 19.46 -0.38
CA ALA A 21 12.69 18.27 -0.39
C ALA A 21 13.26 17.14 0.47
N ARG A 22 14.57 16.89 0.36
CA ARG A 22 15.27 15.91 1.22
C ARG A 22 15.13 16.23 2.69
N ARG A 23 15.41 17.47 3.09
CA ARG A 23 15.31 17.89 4.50
C ARG A 23 13.89 17.80 5.01
N LEU A 24 12.91 18.32 4.26
CA LEU A 24 11.50 18.27 4.65
C LEU A 24 10.99 16.82 4.82
N TYR A 25 11.41 15.90 3.95
CA TYR A 25 10.99 14.51 4.05
C TYR A 25 11.74 13.76 5.16
N HIS A 26 13.08 13.74 5.11
CA HIS A 26 13.89 12.92 6.02
C HIS A 26 13.89 13.44 7.46
N GLU A 27 13.94 14.76 7.66
CA GLU A 27 14.02 15.36 9.01
C GLU A 27 12.65 15.57 9.67
N HIS A 28 11.57 15.60 8.88
CA HIS A 28 10.23 15.92 9.38
C HIS A 28 9.16 14.91 8.94
N ALA A 29 8.86 14.78 7.65
CA ALA A 29 7.68 14.04 7.20
C ALA A 29 7.76 12.52 7.49
N SER A 30 8.93 11.90 7.35
CA SER A 30 9.12 10.45 7.45
C SER A 30 8.88 9.88 8.86
N ILE A 31 9.03 10.71 9.90
CA ILE A 31 8.84 10.31 11.30
C ILE A 31 7.43 10.60 11.81
N MET A 32 6.59 11.28 11.02
CA MET A 32 5.23 11.60 11.41
C MET A 32 4.34 10.34 11.34
N PRO A 33 3.42 10.17 12.29
CA PRO A 33 2.45 9.09 12.22
C PRO A 33 1.48 9.28 11.04
N ILE A 34 0.96 8.17 10.52
CA ILE A 34 -0.09 8.19 9.50
C ILE A 34 -1.43 8.47 10.19
N CYS A 35 -2.14 9.49 9.71
CA CYS A 35 -3.52 9.77 10.09
C CYS A 35 -4.43 9.52 8.88
N ASP A 36 -4.96 8.29 8.77
CA ASP A 36 -5.80 7.87 7.65
C ASP A 36 -7.29 8.04 8.00
N TYR A 37 -7.78 9.28 7.94
CA TYR A 37 -9.15 9.63 8.34
C TYR A 37 -10.23 9.02 7.44
N HIS A 38 -9.89 8.67 6.21
CA HIS A 38 -10.83 8.13 5.24
C HIS A 38 -10.22 6.96 4.48
N SER A 39 -10.62 5.76 4.89
CA SER A 39 -10.20 4.51 4.26
C SER A 39 -11.38 3.59 4.03
N HIS A 40 -11.20 2.61 3.14
CA HIS A 40 -12.17 1.57 2.82
C HIS A 40 -11.68 0.19 3.26
N LEU A 41 -10.88 0.14 4.32
CA LEU A 41 -10.44 -1.13 4.92
C LEU A 41 -11.64 -1.86 5.53
N ASP A 42 -11.64 -3.19 5.43
CA ASP A 42 -12.69 -4.01 6.05
C ASP A 42 -12.54 -4.00 7.59
N PRO A 43 -13.51 -3.43 8.34
CA PRO A 43 -13.43 -3.40 9.79
C PRO A 43 -13.41 -4.79 10.43
N GLY A 44 -14.00 -5.80 9.78
CA GLY A 44 -13.98 -7.19 10.25
C GLY A 44 -12.60 -7.82 10.17
N GLU A 45 -11.80 -7.47 9.17
CA GLU A 45 -10.41 -7.94 9.07
C GLU A 45 -9.53 -7.33 10.17
N ILE A 46 -9.75 -6.05 10.48
CA ILE A 46 -9.06 -5.35 11.57
C ILE A 46 -9.47 -5.98 12.91
N ALA A 47 -10.78 -6.15 13.16
CA ALA A 47 -11.29 -6.67 14.42
C ALA A 47 -10.82 -8.10 14.72
N ASN A 48 -10.70 -8.94 13.69
CA ASN A 48 -10.26 -10.33 13.84
C ASN A 48 -8.73 -10.51 13.76
N ASN A 49 -7.97 -9.43 13.53
CA ASN A 49 -6.53 -9.50 13.25
C ASN A 49 -6.21 -10.56 12.17
N THR A 50 -6.97 -10.51 11.07
CA THR A 50 -6.96 -11.52 10.01
C THR A 50 -5.54 -11.77 9.51
N GLN A 51 -5.13 -13.04 9.52
CA GLN A 51 -3.92 -13.51 8.86
C GLN A 51 -4.28 -13.97 7.45
N PHE A 52 -3.56 -13.47 6.44
CA PHE A 52 -3.75 -13.88 5.06
C PHE A 52 -2.91 -15.14 4.77
N ASP A 53 -3.47 -16.08 4.01
CA ASP A 53 -2.84 -17.39 3.75
C ASP A 53 -1.60 -17.27 2.86
N ASN A 54 -1.56 -16.27 1.98
CA ASN A 54 -0.45 -16.04 1.07
C ASN A 54 -0.43 -14.58 0.54
N LEU A 55 0.70 -14.20 -0.05
CA LEU A 55 0.91 -12.85 -0.60
C LEU A 55 -0.09 -12.51 -1.71
N THR A 56 -0.45 -13.49 -2.56
CA THR A 56 -1.39 -13.30 -3.67
C THR A 56 -2.77 -12.89 -3.15
N GLN A 57 -3.25 -13.53 -2.09
CA GLN A 57 -4.51 -13.19 -1.44
C GLN A 57 -4.47 -11.76 -0.89
N LEU A 58 -3.42 -11.38 -0.16
CA LEU A 58 -3.28 -10.02 0.37
C LEU A 58 -3.25 -8.96 -0.73
N TRP A 59 -2.45 -9.17 -1.79
CA TRP A 59 -2.23 -8.16 -2.84
C TRP A 59 -3.39 -8.05 -3.84
N LEU A 60 -4.01 -9.17 -4.23
CA LEU A 60 -5.04 -9.17 -5.28
C LEU A 60 -6.47 -9.00 -4.74
N LYS A 61 -6.69 -9.16 -3.43
CA LYS A 61 -8.02 -8.99 -2.82
C LYS A 61 -8.49 -7.54 -2.83
N GLY A 62 -7.59 -6.57 -2.63
CA GLY A 62 -7.93 -5.14 -2.50
C GLY A 62 -7.94 -4.35 -3.82
N ILE A 63 -7.30 -4.86 -4.88
CA ILE A 63 -7.15 -4.13 -6.15
C ILE A 63 -8.26 -4.57 -7.12
N THR A 64 -9.40 -3.89 -7.07
CA THR A 64 -10.37 -3.98 -8.17
C THR A 64 -9.91 -3.09 -9.32
N ILE A 65 -9.14 -3.65 -10.25
CA ILE A 65 -8.95 -3.03 -11.58
C ILE A 65 -10.08 -3.54 -12.49
N ASN A 66 -11.02 -2.65 -12.84
CA ASN A 66 -12.13 -2.86 -13.78
C ASN A 66 -13.30 -3.75 -13.34
N GLY A 67 -13.73 -3.69 -12.07
CA GLY A 67 -15.02 -4.25 -11.66
C GLY A 67 -15.20 -5.76 -11.82
N VAL A 68 -14.13 -6.51 -12.12
CA VAL A 68 -14.16 -7.97 -12.10
C VAL A 68 -13.91 -8.40 -10.67
N GLN A 69 -14.98 -8.80 -10.00
CA GLN A 69 -14.88 -9.59 -8.78
C GLN A 69 -14.15 -10.87 -9.19
N CYS A 70 -12.87 -11.00 -8.82
CA CYS A 70 -12.23 -12.32 -8.80
C CYS A 70 -12.99 -13.10 -7.73
N ALA A 71 -14.04 -13.79 -8.16
CA ALA A 71 -14.80 -14.69 -7.32
C ALA A 71 -13.86 -15.81 -6.89
N ALA A 72 -13.20 -15.64 -5.74
CA ALA A 72 -12.90 -16.76 -4.88
C ALA A 72 -14.25 -17.23 -4.32
N GLN A 73 -14.99 -17.94 -5.16
CA GLN A 73 -16.18 -18.69 -4.80
C GLN A 73 -15.75 -19.74 -3.76
N ALA A 74 -15.76 -19.35 -2.48
CA ALA A 74 -15.82 -20.30 -1.38
C ALA A 74 -17.23 -20.89 -1.33
N SER A 75 -17.54 -21.77 -2.27
CA SER A 75 -18.66 -22.70 -2.16
C SER A 75 -18.24 -24.08 -2.64
N LEU A 76 -17.34 -24.71 -1.89
CA LEU A 76 -17.24 -26.16 -1.86
C LEU A 76 -17.20 -26.58 -0.39
N ASN A 77 -18.11 -27.49 -0.05
CA ASN A 77 -18.32 -28.18 1.22
C ASN A 77 -19.42 -27.61 2.13
N SER A 78 -20.66 -27.79 1.68
CA SER A 78 -21.82 -28.09 2.54
C SER A 78 -22.93 -28.80 1.73
N VAL A 79 -22.58 -29.88 1.02
CA VAL A 79 -23.43 -31.08 0.77
C VAL A 79 -22.48 -32.27 0.60
#